data_AF-A0A3B9J9V2-F1
#
_entry.id   AF-A0A3B9J9V2-F1
#
_cell.length_a   1.000
_cell.length_b   1.000
_cell.length_c   1.000
_cell.angle_alpha   90.00
_cell.angle_beta   90.00
_cell.angle_gamma   90.00
#
_symmetry.space_group_name_H-M   'P 1'
#
loop_
_entity.id
_entity.type
_entity.pdbx_description
1 polymer ?
#
loop_
_entity_poly.entity_id
_entity_poly.type
_entity_poly.pdbx_seq_one_letter_code
_entity_poly.pdbx_strand_id
1 'polypeptide(L)'
;KQLLGGSGLHTRLSGEALEIGYWIHVDHVNKGYATELSAALTRVAFEVCAVERMEIHCSADNLRSASVPRKLGYVHEGNRRRLGWTAGQPVDSMVWSMFRDEYESSSCKGIHLQAFDALGHQIL
;
A
#
# COMPACT_ATOMS: atom_id res chain seq x y z
N LYS A 1 -5.67 -15.03 -19.67
CA LYS A 1 -5.58 -14.15 -18.47
C LYS A 1 -4.89 -12.86 -18.88
N GLN A 2 -5.28 -11.70 -18.34
CA GLN A 2 -4.66 -10.39 -18.63
C GLN A 2 -3.97 -9.87 -17.37
N LEU A 3 -2.75 -9.37 -17.48
CA LEU A 3 -2.03 -8.71 -16.38
C LEU A 3 -2.43 -7.23 -16.33
N LEU A 4 -3.00 -6.78 -15.21
CA LEU A 4 -3.52 -5.42 -15.05
C LEU A 4 -2.61 -4.49 -14.25
N GLY A 5 -1.56 -5.03 -13.63
CA GLY A 5 -0.72 -4.30 -12.70
C GLY A 5 0.23 -5.22 -11.95
N GLY A 6 0.92 -4.65 -10.97
CA GLY A 6 1.77 -5.38 -10.04
C GLY A 6 1.80 -4.69 -8.69
N SER A 7 2.03 -5.45 -7.64
CA SER A 7 2.07 -4.94 -6.26
C SER A 7 2.98 -5.79 -5.38
N GLY A 8 3.39 -5.26 -4.24
CA GLY A 8 4.16 -6.01 -3.26
C GLY A 8 4.41 -5.26 -1.95
N LEU A 9 4.88 -6.02 -0.97
CA LEU A 9 5.43 -5.51 0.28
C LEU A 9 6.94 -5.37 0.15
N HIS A 10 7.47 -4.25 0.61
CA HIS A 10 8.89 -3.91 0.52
C HIS A 10 9.49 -3.72 1.92
N THR A 11 10.66 -4.31 2.14
CA THR A 11 11.45 -4.23 3.38
C THR A 11 12.43 -3.05 3.37
N ARG A 12 12.04 -1.92 2.77
CA ARG A 12 12.89 -0.72 2.63
C ARG A 12 12.93 0.13 3.90
N LEU A 13 12.00 -0.12 4.81
CA LEU A 13 11.88 0.56 6.09
C LEU A 13 12.67 -0.21 7.16
N SER A 14 13.02 0.49 8.24
CA SER A 14 13.64 -0.11 9.43
C SER A 14 12.59 -0.59 10.43
N GLY A 15 12.96 -1.57 11.25
CA GLY A 15 12.11 -2.08 12.33
C GLY A 15 10.98 -2.98 11.84
N GLU A 16 9.90 -3.06 12.60
CA GLU A 16 8.71 -3.86 12.29
C GLU A 16 7.78 -3.12 11.33
N ALA A 17 8.32 -2.70 10.17
CA ALA A 17 7.60 -1.89 9.20
C ALA A 17 7.78 -2.40 7.76
N LEU A 18 6.71 -2.31 6.96
CA LEU A 18 6.72 -2.62 5.53
C LEU A 18 6.09 -1.49 4.72
N GLU A 19 6.55 -1.36 3.47
CA GLU A 19 6.02 -0.40 2.49
C GLU A 19 5.25 -1.14 1.40
N ILE A 20 4.06 -0.64 1.02
CA ILE A 20 3.33 -1.13 -0.16
C ILE A 20 3.76 -0.33 -1.39
N GLY A 21 4.17 -1.06 -2.43
CA GLY A 21 4.30 -0.53 -3.80
C GLY A 21 3.28 -1.15 -4.74
N TYR A 22 2.73 -0.37 -5.67
CA TYR A 22 1.86 -0.88 -6.73
C TYR A 22 1.88 -0.02 -8.00
N TRP A 23 1.45 -0.62 -9.11
CA TRP A 23 1.06 0.08 -10.33
C TRP A 23 -0.12 -0.63 -10.98
N ILE A 24 -0.96 0.13 -11.68
CA ILE A 24 -2.10 -0.36 -12.47
C ILE A 24 -1.94 0.18 -13.89
N HIS A 25 -2.18 -0.68 -14.88
CA HIS A 25 -2.17 -0.30 -16.29
C HIS A 25 -3.15 0.84 -16.54
N VAL A 26 -2.77 1.81 -17.38
CA VAL A 26 -3.50 3.07 -17.58
C VAL A 26 -4.97 2.88 -17.96
N ASP A 27 -5.29 1.86 -18.77
CA ASP A 27 -6.66 1.52 -19.19
C ASP A 27 -7.55 0.93 -18.07
N HIS A 28 -6.97 0.65 -16.91
CA HIS A 28 -7.62 -0.01 -15.78
C HIS A 28 -7.58 0.81 -14.48
N VAL A 29 -7.07 2.04 -14.54
CA VAL A 29 -7.11 2.97 -13.39
C VAL A 29 -8.54 3.41 -13.07
N ASN A 30 -8.74 3.94 -11.86
CA ASN A 30 -10.04 4.43 -11.35
C ASN A 30 -11.16 3.37 -11.24
N LYS A 31 -10.83 2.08 -11.32
CA LYS A 31 -11.77 0.96 -11.13
C LYS A 31 -11.74 0.34 -9.72
N GLY A 32 -10.93 0.89 -8.81
CA GLY A 32 -10.81 0.40 -7.43
C GLY A 32 -9.69 -0.62 -7.20
N TYR A 33 -9.07 -1.17 -8.25
CA TYR A 33 -8.06 -2.24 -8.12
C TYR A 33 -6.87 -1.87 -7.21
N ALA A 34 -6.34 -0.65 -7.31
CA ALA A 34 -5.26 -0.20 -6.43
C ALA A 34 -5.69 -0.15 -4.94
N THR A 35 -6.92 0.25 -4.67
CA THR A 35 -7.46 0.28 -3.31
C THR A 35 -7.69 -1.14 -2.77
N GLU A 36 -8.27 -2.01 -3.60
CA GLU A 36 -8.53 -3.41 -3.27
C GLU A 36 -7.22 -4.17 -2.95
N LEU A 37 -6.21 -4.08 -3.82
CA LEU A 37 -4.93 -4.75 -3.59
C LEU A 37 -4.18 -4.15 -2.39
N SER A 38 -4.23 -2.82 -2.20
CA SER A 38 -3.58 -2.20 -1.05
C SER A 38 -4.22 -2.67 0.25
N ALA A 39 -5.55 -2.74 0.33
CA ALA A 39 -6.24 -3.28 1.50
C ALA A 39 -5.81 -4.73 1.79
N ALA A 40 -5.73 -5.57 0.76
CA ALA A 40 -5.28 -6.95 0.87
C ALA A 40 -3.85 -7.05 1.43
N LEU A 41 -2.93 -6.25 0.90
CA LEU A 41 -1.54 -6.22 1.37
C LEU A 41 -1.42 -5.66 2.79
N THR A 42 -2.22 -4.65 3.16
CA THR A 42 -2.29 -4.14 4.53
C THR A 42 -2.68 -5.25 5.50
N ARG A 43 -3.74 -6.02 5.17
CA ARG A 43 -4.19 -7.16 5.99
C ARG A 43 -3.12 -8.24 6.12
N VAL A 44 -2.47 -8.64 5.01
CA VAL A 44 -1.37 -9.62 5.05
C VAL A 44 -0.22 -9.12 5.92
N ALA A 45 0.18 -7.85 5.80
CA ALA A 45 1.29 -7.32 6.56
C ALA A 45 1.02 -7.34 8.07
N PHE A 46 -0.18 -6.96 8.51
CA PHE A 46 -0.53 -6.96 9.93
C PHE A 46 -0.84 -8.37 10.49
N GLU A 47 -1.51 -9.23 9.73
CA GLU A 47 -1.99 -10.54 10.25
C GLU A 47 -1.02 -11.70 10.01
N VAL A 48 -0.22 -11.65 8.93
CA VAL A 48 0.76 -12.70 8.61
C VAL A 48 2.17 -12.25 8.95
N CYS A 49 2.57 -11.05 8.49
CA CYS A 49 3.93 -10.56 8.73
C CYS A 49 4.11 -9.93 10.12
N ALA A 50 3.01 -9.78 10.89
CA ALA A 50 2.99 -9.25 12.24
C ALA A 50 3.74 -7.90 12.42
N VAL A 51 3.68 -7.02 11.41
CA VAL A 51 4.32 -5.69 11.48
C VAL A 51 3.57 -4.78 12.46
N GLU A 52 4.26 -3.77 13.00
CA GLU A 52 3.63 -2.72 13.82
C GLU A 52 3.25 -1.49 12.99
N ARG A 53 3.84 -1.34 11.80
CA ARG A 53 3.65 -0.17 10.94
C ARG A 53 3.62 -0.52 9.46
N MET A 54 2.72 0.12 8.74
CA MET A 54 2.63 0.07 7.29
C MET A 54 2.79 1.46 6.68
N GLU A 55 3.50 1.56 5.57
CA GLU A 55 3.61 2.80 4.81
C GLU A 55 3.21 2.66 3.33
N ILE A 56 2.69 3.75 2.77
CA ILE A 56 2.50 3.93 1.33
C ILE A 56 3.14 5.26 0.95
N HIS A 57 4.07 5.23 0.00
CA HIS A 57 4.72 6.44 -0.51
C HIS A 57 4.23 6.74 -1.92
N CYS A 58 4.02 8.02 -2.23
CA CYS A 58 3.70 8.44 -3.59
C CYS A 58 4.12 9.88 -3.85
N SER A 59 4.43 10.21 -5.10
CA SER A 59 4.72 11.59 -5.50
C SER A 59 3.56 12.53 -5.14
N ALA A 60 3.88 13.73 -4.66
CA ALA A 60 2.91 14.74 -4.24
C ALA A 60 1.93 15.18 -5.35
N ASP A 61 2.36 15.07 -6.61
CA ASP A 61 1.54 15.35 -7.80
C ASP A 61 0.63 14.16 -8.20
N ASN A 62 0.88 12.96 -7.66
CA ASN A 62 0.11 11.76 -7.95
C ASN A 62 -1.13 11.67 -7.04
N LEU A 63 -2.09 12.57 -7.27
CA LEU A 63 -3.34 12.64 -6.51
C LEU A 63 -4.16 11.35 -6.56
N ARG A 64 -4.05 10.58 -7.65
CA ARG A 64 -4.73 9.28 -7.79
C ARG A 64 -4.18 8.28 -6.79
N SER A 65 -2.84 8.14 -6.73
CA SER A 65 -2.18 7.28 -5.75
C SER A 65 -2.43 7.77 -4.33
N ALA A 66 -2.41 9.09 -4.09
CA ALA A 66 -2.69 9.69 -2.79
C ALA A 66 -4.12 9.40 -2.26
N SER A 67 -5.07 9.18 -3.17
CA SER A 67 -6.45 8.84 -2.79
C SER A 67 -6.58 7.43 -2.20
N VAL A 68 -5.65 6.52 -2.51
CA VAL A 68 -5.68 5.13 -2.03
C VAL A 68 -5.44 5.02 -0.52
N PRO A 69 -4.29 5.46 0.05
CA PRO A 69 -4.07 5.39 1.49
C PRO A 69 -5.15 6.16 2.25
N ARG A 70 -5.58 7.31 1.74
CA ARG A 70 -6.67 8.10 2.33
C ARG A 70 -7.98 7.32 2.46
N LYS A 71 -8.40 6.61 1.41
CA LYS A 71 -9.63 5.78 1.45
C LYS A 71 -9.53 4.63 2.43
N LEU A 72 -8.32 4.09 2.63
CA LEU A 72 -8.07 2.97 3.53
C LEU A 72 -7.91 3.39 4.99
N GLY A 73 -7.83 4.69 5.28
CA GLY A 73 -7.69 5.21 6.62
C GLY A 73 -6.24 5.41 7.08
N TYR A 74 -5.27 5.42 6.16
CA TYR A 74 -3.89 5.80 6.49
C TYR A 74 -3.83 7.30 6.82
N VAL A 75 -2.96 7.65 7.76
CA VAL A 75 -2.65 9.02 8.16
C VAL A 75 -1.56 9.59 7.26
N HIS A 76 -1.71 10.83 6.82
CA HIS A 76 -0.64 11.56 6.10
C HIS A 76 0.33 12.14 7.13
N GLU A 77 1.57 11.65 7.16
CA GLU A 77 2.58 12.15 8.11
C GLU A 77 3.33 13.38 7.59
N GLY A 78 3.47 13.48 6.27
CA GLY A 78 4.12 14.65 5.66
C GLY A 78 4.75 14.36 4.31
N ASN A 79 5.58 15.32 3.89
CA ASN A 79 6.23 15.31 2.58
C ASN A 79 7.76 15.31 2.75
N ARG A 80 8.41 14.36 2.07
CA ARG A 80 9.86 14.32 1.91
C ARG A 80 10.23 15.07 0.63
N ARG A 81 10.95 16.18 0.79
CA ARG A 81 11.25 17.08 -0.32
C ARG A 81 12.20 16.43 -1.33
N ARG A 82 11.87 16.53 -2.63
CA ARG A 82 12.72 16.10 -3.76
C ARG A 82 13.23 14.64 -3.66
N LEU A 83 12.45 13.75 -3.04
CA LEU A 83 12.81 12.34 -2.89
C LEU A 83 12.31 11.49 -4.06
N GLY A 84 11.18 11.86 -4.65
CA GLY A 84 10.60 11.18 -5.80
C GLY A 84 11.17 11.67 -7.12
N TRP A 85 10.85 10.95 -8.20
CA TRP A 85 11.22 11.34 -9.56
C TRP A 85 10.02 11.14 -10.48
N THR A 86 9.64 12.16 -11.24
CA THR A 86 8.52 12.10 -12.19
C THR A 86 8.86 12.94 -13.40
N ALA A 87 8.69 12.37 -14.60
CA ALA A 87 8.98 13.03 -15.87
C ALA A 87 10.36 13.74 -15.95
N GLY A 88 11.40 13.13 -15.37
CA GLY A 88 12.76 13.69 -15.40
C GLY A 88 13.04 14.79 -14.36
N GLN A 89 12.11 15.04 -13.43
CA GLN A 89 12.26 16.08 -12.40
C GLN A 89 12.13 15.47 -10.99
N PRO A 90 12.90 16.00 -10.01
CA PRO A 90 12.70 15.63 -8.62
C PRO A 90 11.37 16.20 -8.11
N VAL A 91 10.60 15.36 -7.45
CA VAL A 91 9.30 15.73 -6.86
C VAL A 91 9.27 15.37 -5.38
N ASP A 92 8.43 16.08 -4.63
CA ASP A 92 8.19 15.75 -3.23
C ASP A 92 7.44 14.40 -3.15
N SER A 93 7.78 13.60 -2.14
CA SER A 93 7.13 12.31 -1.86
C SER A 93 6.29 12.41 -0.60
N MET A 94 5.01 12.07 -0.69
CA MET A 94 4.12 11.96 0.46
C MET A 94 4.35 10.63 1.17
N VAL A 95 4.42 10.66 2.50
CA VAL A 95 4.47 9.48 3.36
C VAL A 95 3.13 9.32 4.06
N TRP A 96 2.51 8.17 3.86
CA TRP A 96 1.28 7.77 4.53
C TRP A 96 1.57 6.57 5.42
N SER A 97 1.05 6.56 6.63
CA SER A 97 1.26 5.47 7.60
C SER A 97 -0.03 4.94 8.18
N MET A 98 0.02 3.70 8.64
CA MET A 98 -0.98 3.07 9.48
C MET A 98 -0.25 2.22 10.53
N PHE A 99 -0.65 2.35 11.79
CA PHE A 99 -0.16 1.52 12.89
C PHE A 99 -1.11 0.37 13.21
N ARG A 100 -0.63 -0.61 13.99
CA ARG A 100 -1.40 -1.81 14.34
C ARG A 100 -2.74 -1.50 15.03
N ASP A 101 -2.75 -0.56 15.96
CA ASP A 101 -3.97 -0.14 16.66
C ASP A 101 -4.97 0.55 15.73
N GLU A 102 -4.50 1.37 14.79
CA GLU A 102 -5.31 1.98 13.75
C GLU A 102 -5.88 0.92 12.78
N TYR A 103 -5.08 -0.08 12.42
CA TYR A 103 -5.48 -1.18 11.55
C TYR A 103 -6.70 -1.94 12.08
N GLU A 104 -6.75 -2.23 13.39
CA GLU A 104 -7.87 -2.97 13.99
C GLU A 104 -9.22 -2.26 13.82
N SER A 105 -9.20 -0.92 13.70
CA SER A 105 -10.39 -0.10 13.44
C SER A 105 -10.62 0.22 11.95
N SER A 106 -9.69 -0.17 11.07
CA SER A 106 -9.69 0.19 9.66
C SER A 106 -10.61 -0.69 8.81
N SER A 107 -11.02 -0.18 7.65
CA SER A 107 -11.76 -0.96 6.65
C SER A 107 -10.98 -2.17 6.10
N CYS A 108 -9.65 -2.18 6.26
CA CYS A 108 -8.78 -3.26 5.76
C CYS A 108 -9.01 -4.58 6.52
N LYS A 109 -9.42 -4.53 7.79
CA LYS A 109 -9.68 -5.72 8.61
C LYS A 109 -10.85 -6.57 8.09
N GLY A 110 -11.87 -5.90 7.53
CA GLY A 110 -13.13 -6.53 7.10
C GLY A 110 -13.12 -7.11 5.69
N ILE A 111 -12.02 -7.02 4.95
CA ILE A 111 -11.97 -7.51 3.56
C ILE A 111 -11.91 -9.04 3.54
N HIS A 112 -12.60 -9.65 2.58
CA HIS A 112 -12.42 -11.08 2.30
C HIS A 112 -11.12 -11.29 1.52
N LEU A 113 -10.24 -12.14 2.05
CA LEU A 113 -8.95 -12.45 1.46
C LEU A 113 -8.62 -13.91 1.74
N GLN A 114 -8.08 -14.59 0.73
CA GLN A 114 -7.36 -15.84 0.92
C GLN A 114 -5.88 -15.58 0.64
N ALA A 115 -5.00 -15.94 1.58
CA ALA A 115 -3.56 -15.86 1.38
C ALA A 115 -2.96 -17.26 1.42
N PHE A 116 -1.92 -17.49 0.61
CA PHE A 116 -1.25 -18.77 0.52
C PHE A 116 0.25 -18.59 0.66
N ASP A 117 0.91 -19.54 1.30
CA ASP A 117 2.37 -19.61 1.30
C ASP A 117 2.92 -20.09 -0.06
N ALA A 118 4.25 -20.13 -0.19
CA ALA A 118 4.90 -20.57 -1.42
C ALA A 118 4.68 -22.07 -1.75
N LEU A 119 4.20 -22.86 -0.79
CA LEU A 119 3.88 -24.28 -0.93
C LEU A 119 2.38 -24.51 -1.24
N GLY A 120 1.57 -23.44 -1.21
CA GLY A 120 0.14 -23.50 -1.48
C GLY A 120 -0.73 -23.76 -0.25
N HIS A 121 -0.19 -23.70 0.96
CA HIS A 121 -1.00 -23.78 2.18
C HIS A 121 -1.69 -22.45 2.44
N GLN A 122 -2.97 -22.49 2.80
CA GLN A 122 -3.71 -21.28 3.15
C GLN A 122 -3.23 -20.76 4.52
N ILE A 123 -2.87 -19.47 4.56
CA ILE A 123 -2.37 -18.76 5.75
C ILE A 123 -3.30 -17.64 6.22
N LEU A 124 -4.28 -17.24 5.39
CA LEU A 124 -5.45 -16.42 5.74
C LEU A 124 -6.66 -16.87 4.93
#